data_AF-A0AAE9YNU5-F1
#
_entry.id   AF-A0AAE9YNU5-F1
#
_cell.length_a   1.000
_cell.length_b   1.000
_cell.length_c   1.000
_cell.angle_alpha   90.00
_cell.angle_beta   90.00
_cell.angle_gamma   90.00
#
_symmetry.space_group_name_H-M   'P 1'
#
loop_
_entity.id
_entity.type
_entity.pdbx_description
1 polymer ?
#
loop_
_entity_poly.entity_id
_entity_poly.type
_entity_poly.pdbx_seq_one_letter_code
_entity_poly.pdbx_strand_id
1 'polypeptide(L)'
;MFNQFTQQFTNVMKPLNTLADINAKAAEQLVNQQASFVTSLMQDSVAHTKEMAGKSDIASAVESHKIFVDSFQSKITKTATDAYAVVTKTTEEVSNLWKDNLAQVAK
;
A
#
# COMPACT_ATOMS: atom_id res chain seq x y z
N MET A 1 2.76 26.90 -36.54
CA MET A 1 1.39 26.36 -36.44
C MET A 1 1.40 24.86 -36.13
N PHE A 2 1.69 23.97 -37.10
CA PHE A 2 1.67 22.51 -36.86
C PHE A 2 2.65 22.05 -35.75
N ASN A 3 3.90 22.55 -35.77
CA ASN A 3 4.91 22.17 -34.78
C ASN A 3 4.59 22.64 -33.34
N GLN A 4 3.94 23.81 -33.20
CA GLN A 4 3.47 24.33 -31.90
C GLN A 4 2.28 23.52 -31.38
N PHE A 5 1.36 23.13 -32.27
CA PHE A 5 0.24 22.25 -31.92
C PHE A 5 0.74 20.88 -31.43
N THR A 6 1.69 20.26 -32.14
CA THR A 6 2.28 18.97 -31.73
C THR A 6 3.05 19.08 -30.40
N GLN A 7 3.77 20.17 -30.15
CA GLN A 7 4.45 20.41 -28.87
C GLN A 7 3.45 20.60 -27.72
N GLN A 8 2.40 21.41 -27.91
CA GLN A 8 1.35 21.59 -26.91
C GLN A 8 0.62 20.28 -26.61
N PHE A 9 0.28 19.52 -27.66
CA PHE A 9 -0.33 18.20 -27.51
C PHE A 9 0.56 17.23 -26.73
N THR A 10 1.85 17.18 -27.04
CA THR A 10 2.83 16.35 -26.33
C THR A 10 2.96 16.76 -24.86
N ASN A 11 2.98 18.06 -24.56
CA ASN A 11 3.07 18.56 -23.19
C ASN A 11 1.81 18.29 -22.37
N VAL A 12 0.63 18.26 -22.99
CA VAL A 12 -0.63 17.88 -22.33
C VAL A 12 -0.71 16.38 -22.04
N MET A 13 -0.14 15.53 -22.90
CA MET A 13 -0.19 14.06 -22.72
C MET A 13 0.84 13.54 -21.71
N LYS A 14 1.98 14.22 -21.52
CA LYS A 14 3.02 13.85 -20.54
C LYS A 14 2.50 13.64 -19.11
N PRO A 15 1.76 14.58 -18.48
CA PRO A 15 1.20 14.35 -17.15
C PRO A 15 0.28 13.15 -17.08
N LEU A 16 -0.45 12.82 -18.15
CA LEU A 16 -1.37 11.68 -18.14
C LEU A 16 -0.61 10.35 -18.05
N ASN A 17 0.52 10.24 -18.77
CA ASN A 17 1.37 9.05 -18.67
C ASN A 17 2.00 8.92 -17.28
N THR A 18 2.54 10.02 -16.73
CA THR A 18 3.13 10.01 -15.39
C THR A 18 2.08 9.72 -14.30
N LEU A 19 0.84 10.21 -14.46
CA LEU A 19 -0.27 9.90 -13.57
C LEU A 19 -0.62 8.40 -13.60
N ALA A 20 -0.65 7.79 -14.79
CA ALA A 20 -0.89 6.36 -14.93
C ALA A 20 0.20 5.54 -14.21
N ASP A 21 1.47 5.93 -14.37
CA ASP A 21 2.60 5.28 -13.68
C ASP A 21 2.52 5.41 -12.16
N ILE A 22 2.17 6.61 -11.65
CA ILE A 22 1.99 6.85 -10.20
C ILE A 22 0.89 5.93 -9.65
N ASN A 23 -0.26 5.87 -10.31
CA ASN A 23 -1.38 5.02 -9.89
C ASN A 23 -1.05 3.53 -9.97
N ALA A 24 -0.34 3.10 -11.02
CA ALA A 24 0.08 1.71 -11.17
C ALA A 24 1.02 1.27 -10.03
N LYS A 25 1.99 2.11 -9.68
CA LYS A 25 2.90 1.86 -8.55
C LYS A 25 2.17 1.82 -7.21
N ALA A 26 1.22 2.73 -7.00
CA ALA A 26 0.40 2.74 -5.80
C ALA A 26 -0.43 1.44 -5.68
N ALA A 27 -1.05 1.01 -6.77
CA ALA A 27 -1.82 -0.24 -6.81
C ALA A 27 -0.92 -1.46 -6.55
N GLU A 28 0.26 -1.52 -7.17
CA GLU A 28 1.23 -2.59 -6.93
C GLU A 28 1.64 -2.66 -5.45
N GLN A 29 1.93 -1.53 -4.82
CA GLN A 29 2.27 -1.47 -3.41
C GLN A 29 1.14 -1.96 -2.51
N LEU A 30 -0.11 -1.54 -2.78
CA LEU A 30 -1.27 -1.98 -2.02
C LEU A 30 -1.54 -3.48 -2.18
N VAL A 31 -1.44 -4.01 -3.40
CA VAL A 31 -1.59 -5.45 -3.68
C VAL A 31 -0.51 -6.25 -2.94
N ASN A 32 0.74 -5.80 -2.99
CA ASN A 32 1.84 -6.45 -2.29
C ASN A 32 1.66 -6.43 -0.76
N GLN A 33 1.20 -5.31 -0.20
CA GLN A 33 0.87 -5.21 1.23
C GLN A 33 -0.25 -6.18 1.62
N GLN A 34 -1.32 -6.26 0.83
CA GLN A 34 -2.44 -7.18 1.08
C GLN A 34 -1.99 -8.65 1.00
N ALA A 35 -1.20 -9.01 0.00
CA ALA A 35 -0.67 -10.36 -0.16
C ALA A 35 0.27 -10.75 0.99
N SER A 36 1.12 -9.83 1.44
CA SER A 36 2.01 -10.02 2.58
C SER A 36 1.23 -10.21 3.88
N PHE A 37 0.21 -9.37 4.12
CA PHE A 37 -0.67 -9.48 5.29
C PHE A 37 -1.37 -10.84 5.35
N VAL A 38 -2.04 -11.25 4.26
CA VAL A 38 -2.75 -12.54 4.19
C VAL A 38 -1.80 -13.72 4.39
N THR A 39 -0.64 -13.70 3.71
CA THR A 39 0.36 -14.76 3.84
C THR A 39 0.85 -14.87 5.27
N SER A 40 1.19 -13.74 5.89
CA SER A 40 1.62 -13.72 7.29
C SER A 40 0.53 -14.20 8.24
N LEU A 41 -0.73 -13.84 8.00
CA LEU A 41 -1.85 -14.27 8.82
C LEU A 41 -2.03 -15.78 8.78
N MET A 42 -1.91 -16.38 7.59
CA MET A 42 -2.00 -17.82 7.41
C MET A 42 -0.88 -18.54 8.15
N GLN A 43 0.36 -18.03 8.04
CA GLN A 43 1.51 -18.59 8.75
C GLN A 43 1.32 -18.53 10.27
N ASP A 44 0.90 -17.38 10.80
CA ASP A 44 0.61 -17.21 12.23
C ASP A 44 -0.50 -18.16 12.70
N SER A 45 -1.55 -18.33 11.89
CA SER A 45 -2.68 -19.21 12.22
C SER A 45 -2.27 -20.68 12.29
N VAL A 46 -1.42 -21.13 11.36
CA VAL A 46 -0.85 -22.49 11.40
C VAL A 46 0.05 -22.67 12.62
N ALA A 47 0.91 -21.69 12.91
CA ALA A 47 1.77 -21.72 14.09
C ALA A 47 0.95 -21.79 15.39
N HIS A 48 -0.06 -20.93 15.53
CA HIS A 48 -0.97 -20.90 16.68
C HIS A 48 -1.72 -22.23 16.85
N THR A 49 -2.24 -22.79 15.75
CA THR A 49 -2.94 -24.09 15.80
C THR A 49 -2.02 -25.21 16.26
N LYS A 50 -0.77 -25.24 15.75
CA LYS A 50 0.24 -26.22 16.16
C LYS A 50 0.61 -26.06 17.63
N GLU A 51 0.72 -24.82 18.10
CA GLU A 51 0.99 -24.52 19.49
C GLU A 51 -0.16 -24.96 20.41
N MET A 52 -1.41 -24.63 20.07
CA MET A 52 -2.60 -25.03 20.81
C MET A 52 -2.76 -26.55 20.91
N ALA A 53 -2.47 -27.29 19.83
CA ALA A 53 -2.55 -28.75 19.83
C ALA A 53 -1.58 -29.41 20.83
N GLY A 54 -0.50 -28.73 21.20
CA GLY A 54 0.48 -29.21 22.17
C GLY A 54 0.19 -28.83 23.63
N LYS A 55 -0.84 -28.01 23.90
CA LYS A 55 -1.13 -27.51 25.24
C LYS A 55 -2.24 -28.33 25.92
N SER A 56 -1.94 -28.88 27.09
CA SER A 56 -2.89 -29.56 27.97
C SER A 56 -3.45 -28.67 29.09
N ASP A 57 -2.75 -27.57 29.40
CA ASP A 57 -3.12 -26.63 30.44
C ASP A 57 -3.88 -25.42 29.87
N ILE A 58 -5.06 -25.15 30.42
CA ILE A 58 -5.97 -24.09 29.95
C ILE A 58 -5.36 -22.70 30.14
N ALA A 59 -4.66 -22.45 31.26
CA ALA A 59 -4.07 -21.14 31.51
C ALA A 59 -3.00 -20.80 30.44
N SER A 60 -2.15 -21.76 30.11
CA SER A 60 -1.16 -21.62 29.05
C SER A 60 -1.80 -21.47 27.66
N ALA A 61 -2.95 -22.12 27.42
CA ALA A 61 -3.67 -22.01 26.15
C ALA A 61 -4.27 -20.59 25.96
N VAL A 62 -4.84 -20.04 27.02
CA VAL A 62 -5.38 -18.66 27.04
C VAL A 62 -4.29 -17.63 26.78
N GLU A 63 -3.13 -17.76 27.41
CA GLU A 63 -2.02 -16.82 27.21
C GLU A 63 -1.53 -16.81 25.75
N SER A 64 -1.35 -17.98 25.14
CA SER A 64 -0.94 -18.02 23.72
C SER A 64 -2.03 -17.56 22.77
N HIS A 65 -3.30 -17.79 23.08
CA HIS A 65 -4.39 -17.21 22.30
C HIS A 65 -4.40 -15.68 22.38
N LYS A 66 -4.13 -15.11 23.56
CA LYS A 66 -3.96 -13.68 23.73
C LYS A 66 -2.81 -13.13 22.88
N ILE A 67 -1.64 -13.77 22.92
CA ILE A 67 -0.49 -13.38 22.08
C ILE A 67 -0.84 -13.42 20.58
N PHE A 68 -1.56 -14.44 20.13
CA PHE A 68 -2.03 -14.52 18.75
C PHE A 68 -2.95 -13.36 18.38
N VAL A 69 -3.90 -13.01 19.25
CA VAL A 69 -4.82 -11.87 19.03
C VAL A 69 -4.07 -10.53 19.05
N ASP A 70 -3.13 -10.33 19.96
CA ASP A 70 -2.32 -9.11 20.03
C ASP A 70 -1.45 -8.95 18.77
N SER A 71 -0.85 -10.05 18.28
CA SER A 71 -0.12 -10.08 17.00
C SER A 71 -1.03 -9.75 15.82
N PHE A 72 -2.23 -10.36 15.77
CA PHE A 72 -3.24 -10.08 14.75
C PHE A 72 -3.59 -8.59 14.72
N GLN A 73 -3.89 -8.00 15.88
CA GLN A 73 -4.24 -6.60 16.02
C GLN A 73 -3.09 -5.69 15.56
N SER A 74 -1.86 -6.00 15.97
CA SER A 74 -0.69 -5.24 15.54
C SER A 74 -0.52 -5.27 14.02
N LYS A 75 -0.72 -6.44 13.39
CA LYS A 75 -0.55 -6.60 11.93
C LYS A 75 -1.61 -5.83 11.16
N ILE A 76 -2.88 -5.94 11.53
CA ILE A 76 -3.94 -5.22 10.82
C ILE A 76 -3.79 -3.69 10.97
N THR A 77 -3.42 -3.20 12.15
CA THR A 77 -3.15 -1.77 12.36
C THR A 77 -1.96 -1.29 11.54
N LYS A 78 -0.88 -2.08 11.49
CA LYS A 78 0.29 -1.76 10.67
C LYS A 78 -0.06 -1.72 9.19
N THR A 79 -0.74 -2.74 8.67
CA THR A 79 -1.16 -2.78 7.25
C THR A 79 -2.06 -1.61 6.89
N ALA A 80 -3.00 -1.23 7.76
CA ALA A 80 -3.84 -0.05 7.55
C ALA A 80 -3.03 1.25 7.52
N THR A 81 -2.06 1.39 8.44
CA THR A 81 -1.16 2.55 8.50
C THR A 81 -0.30 2.64 7.24
N ASP A 82 0.27 1.51 6.81
CA ASP A 82 1.11 1.44 5.61
C ASP A 82 0.30 1.76 4.34
N ALA A 83 -0.93 1.25 4.24
CA ALA A 83 -1.83 1.56 3.12
C ALA A 83 -2.20 3.05 3.07
N TYR A 84 -2.49 3.66 4.23
CA TYR A 84 -2.74 5.10 4.33
C TYR A 84 -1.52 5.92 3.89
N ALA A 85 -0.32 5.50 4.27
CA ALA A 85 0.92 6.14 3.85
C ALA A 85 1.12 6.07 2.33
N VAL A 86 0.80 4.94 1.69
CA VAL A 86 0.85 4.78 0.22
C VAL A 86 -0.10 5.77 -0.45
N VAL A 87 -1.36 5.86 0.01
CA VAL A 87 -2.36 6.77 -0.56
C VAL A 87 -1.95 8.23 -0.38
N THR A 88 -1.45 8.59 0.80
CA THR A 88 -0.98 9.95 1.10
C THR A 88 0.16 10.35 0.16
N LYS A 89 1.18 9.49 0.06
CA LYS A 89 2.32 9.71 -0.84
C LYS A 89 1.89 9.82 -2.30
N THR A 90 0.99 8.95 -2.75
CA THR A 90 0.45 8.99 -4.11
C THR A 90 -0.25 10.33 -4.38
N THR A 91 -1.02 10.83 -3.41
CA THR A 91 -1.70 12.12 -3.51
C THR A 91 -0.71 13.28 -3.61
N GLU A 92 0.37 13.25 -2.83
CA GLU A 92 1.44 14.24 -2.89
C GLU A 92 2.16 14.22 -4.24
N GLU A 93 2.49 13.03 -4.76
CA GLU A 93 3.13 12.86 -6.07
C GLU A 93 2.24 13.41 -7.21
N VAL A 94 0.93 13.14 -7.17
CA VAL A 94 -0.04 13.71 -8.13
C VAL A 94 -0.11 15.23 -8.00
N SER A 95 -0.16 15.78 -6.78
CA SER A 95 -0.19 17.23 -6.56
C SER A 95 1.05 17.92 -7.14
N ASN A 96 2.23 17.33 -6.92
CA ASN A 96 3.49 17.85 -7.43
C ASN A 96 3.55 17.78 -8.96
N LEU A 97 3.09 16.68 -9.57
CA LEU A 97 2.99 16.55 -11.02
C LEU A 97 2.19 17.71 -11.65
N TRP A 98 1.05 18.09 -11.06
CA TRP A 98 0.25 19.20 -11.56
C TRP A 98 0.92 20.56 -11.37
N LYS A 99 1.56 20.80 -10.21
CA LYS A 99 2.31 22.04 -9.94
C LYS A 99 3.46 22.22 -10.94
N ASP A 100 4.21 21.16 -11.21
CA ASP A 100 5.34 21.17 -12.13
C ASP A 100 4.89 21.43 -13.57
N ASN A 101 3.78 20.82 -14.00
CA ASN A 101 3.22 21.08 -15.33
C ASN A 101 2.72 22.52 -15.48
N LEU A 102 2.02 23.08 -14.48
CA LEU A 102 1.59 24.48 -14.51
C LEU A 102 2.78 25.44 -14.58
N ALA A 103 3.86 25.16 -13.84
CA ALA A 103 5.09 25.95 -13.91
C ALA A 103 5.80 25.86 -15.27
N GLN A 104 5.70 24.72 -15.97
CA GLN A 104 6.24 24.57 -17.33
C GLN A 104 5.39 25.28 -18.38
N VAL A 105 4.06 25.31 -18.23
CA VAL A 105 3.14 25.96 -19.19
C VAL A 105 3.13 27.49 -19.02
N ALA A 106 3.46 28.00 -17.83
CA ALA A 106 3.56 29.43 -17.56
C ALA A 106 4.89 30.08 -18.04
N LYS A 107 5.85 29.29 -18.52
CA LYS A 107 7.11 29.73 -19.15
C LYS A 107 6.98 29.76 -20.66
#